data_AF-A0A6C0FEV1-F1
#
_entry.id   AF-A0A6C0FEV1-F1
#
_cell.length_a   1.000
_cell.length_b   1.000
_cell.length_c   1.000
_cell.angle_alpha   90.00
_cell.angle_beta   90.00
_cell.angle_gamma   90.00
#
_symmetry.space_group_name_H-M   'P 1'
#
loop_
_entity.id
_entity.type
_entity.pdbx_description
1 polymer ?
#
loop_
_entity_poly.entity_id
_entity_poly.type
_entity_poly.pdbx_seq_one_letter_code
_entity_poly.pdbx_strand_id
1 'polypeptide(L)'
;MIDCEYYKTYKGPNLILAQIWKHDQQKADITEYIKEYYGKENNWQGKLYTYEEIFPQKDHTYKFKVVFEDSTGRKHWFHGMVGDPEQYFNPPLAMPYNLNQN
;
A
#
# COMPACT_ATOMS: atom_id res chain seq x y z
N MET A 1 -11.47 5.71 6.98
CA MET A 1 -10.11 6.26 6.88
C MET A 1 -9.95 7.31 7.95
N ILE A 2 -8.73 7.45 8.47
CA ILE A 2 -8.40 8.51 9.42
C ILE A 2 -7.20 9.31 8.91
N ASP A 3 -7.20 10.61 9.20
CA ASP A 3 -6.01 11.43 8.96
C ASP A 3 -4.84 10.90 9.81
N CYS A 4 -3.65 10.91 9.22
CA CYS A 4 -2.45 10.37 9.85
C CYS A 4 -1.29 11.35 9.66
N GLU A 5 -0.84 11.99 10.76
CA GLU A 5 0.25 12.97 10.72
C GLU A 5 1.52 12.39 10.09
N TYR A 6 1.84 11.13 10.37
CA TYR A 6 2.96 10.43 9.74
C TYR A 6 2.83 10.43 8.22
N TYR A 7 1.67 10.03 7.68
CA TYR A 7 1.48 9.97 6.23
C TYR A 7 1.36 11.35 5.58
N LYS A 8 0.93 12.38 6.30
CA LYS A 8 0.90 13.75 5.76
C LYS A 8 2.29 14.24 5.37
N THR A 9 3.30 13.87 6.15
CA THR A 9 4.72 14.23 5.89
C THR A 9 5.51 13.13 5.18
N TYR A 10 4.95 11.93 5.05
CA TYR A 10 5.57 10.82 4.34
C TYR A 10 5.71 11.14 2.85
N LYS A 11 6.83 10.70 2.24
CA LYS A 11 7.08 10.74 0.80
C LYS A 11 7.74 9.41 0.43
N GLY A 12 6.98 8.52 -0.20
CA GLY A 12 7.45 7.19 -0.52
C GLY A 12 7.96 7.02 -1.96
N PRO A 13 8.57 5.86 -2.24
CA PRO A 13 9.00 5.47 -3.58
C PRO A 13 7.83 5.26 -4.55
N ASN A 14 8.12 5.16 -5.85
CA ASN A 14 7.06 5.00 -6.85
C ASN A 14 6.42 3.62 -6.73
N LEU A 15 5.08 3.57 -6.64
CA LEU A 15 4.33 2.32 -6.75
C LEU A 15 4.36 1.85 -8.20
N ILE A 16 5.00 0.71 -8.45
CA ILE A 16 5.19 0.15 -9.79
C ILE A 16 4.33 -1.09 -10.06
N LEU A 17 3.87 -1.79 -9.01
CA LEU A 17 3.00 -2.94 -9.15
C LEU A 17 2.16 -3.13 -7.89
N ALA A 18 0.87 -3.38 -8.06
CA ALA A 18 0.03 -3.97 -7.03
C ALA A 18 -0.78 -5.13 -7.62
N GLN A 19 -0.85 -6.24 -6.88
CA GLN A 19 -1.56 -7.43 -7.31
C GLN A 19 -2.43 -7.98 -6.20
N ILE A 20 -3.58 -8.57 -6.57
CA ILE A 20 -4.49 -9.27 -5.66
C ILE A 20 -4.95 -10.60 -6.26
N TRP A 21 -5.11 -11.63 -5.43
CA TRP A 21 -5.55 -12.97 -5.88
C TRP A 21 -6.14 -13.81 -4.74
N LYS A 22 -6.93 -14.83 -5.09
CA LYS A 22 -7.20 -15.99 -4.22
C LYS A 22 -6.28 -17.14 -4.58
N HIS A 23 -6.06 -18.07 -3.64
CA HIS A 23 -5.09 -19.17 -3.70
C HIS A 23 -4.80 -19.73 -5.11
N ASP A 24 -5.85 -20.16 -5.82
CA ASP A 24 -5.76 -20.87 -7.11
C ASP A 24 -6.16 -19.99 -8.32
N GLN A 25 -6.28 -18.68 -8.11
CA GLN A 25 -6.65 -17.74 -9.16
C GLN A 25 -5.44 -17.00 -9.71
N GLN A 26 -5.52 -16.60 -10.97
CA GLN A 26 -4.54 -15.70 -11.56
C GLN A 26 -4.50 -14.37 -10.79
N LYS A 27 -3.31 -13.79 -10.67
CA LYS A 27 -3.13 -12.48 -10.07
C LYS A 27 -3.74 -11.41 -10.95
N ALA A 28 -4.68 -10.66 -10.38
CA ALA A 28 -5.18 -9.44 -10.98
C ALA A 28 -4.20 -8.30 -10.69
N ASP A 29 -3.84 -7.55 -11.72
CA ASP A 29 -3.12 -6.29 -11.58
C ASP A 29 -4.10 -5.20 -11.14
N ILE A 30 -3.82 -4.57 -10.00
CA ILE A 30 -4.61 -3.50 -9.40
C ILE A 30 -3.75 -2.25 -9.15
N THR A 31 -2.66 -2.10 -9.91
CA THR A 31 -1.66 -1.03 -9.73
C THR A 31 -2.28 0.36 -9.78
N GLU A 32 -3.05 0.66 -10.83
CA GLU A 32 -3.67 1.97 -10.99
C GLU A 32 -4.72 2.25 -9.91
N TYR A 33 -5.48 1.23 -9.53
CA TYR A 33 -6.44 1.33 -8.42
C TYR A 33 -5.74 1.69 -7.10
N ILE A 34 -4.65 1.02 -6.73
CA ILE A 34 -3.92 1.35 -5.50
C ILE A 34 -3.23 2.73 -5.59
N LYS A 35 -2.81 3.18 -6.77
CA LYS A 35 -2.26 4.54 -6.95
C LYS A 35 -3.25 5.64 -6.58
N GLU A 36 -4.56 5.42 -6.72
CA GLU A 36 -5.57 6.39 -6.29
C GLU A 36 -5.50 6.64 -4.78
N TYR A 37 -5.30 5.59 -3.99
CA TYR A 37 -5.13 5.67 -2.53
C TYR A 37 -3.73 6.14 -2.15
N TYR A 38 -2.71 5.69 -2.88
CA TYR A 38 -1.32 6.11 -2.63
C TYR A 38 -1.10 7.60 -2.90
N GLY A 39 -1.83 8.14 -3.88
CA GLY A 39 -1.81 9.54 -4.26
C GLY A 39 -0.57 9.93 -5.08
N LYS A 40 -0.70 11.03 -5.83
CA LYS A 40 0.38 11.59 -6.69
C LYS A 40 1.64 11.98 -5.91
N GLU A 41 1.47 12.23 -4.61
CA GLU A 41 2.53 12.61 -3.69
C GLU A 41 3.22 11.40 -3.04
N ASN A 42 2.84 10.17 -3.45
CA ASN A 42 3.35 8.91 -2.92
C ASN A 42 3.27 8.81 -1.39
N ASN A 43 2.16 9.28 -0.81
CA ASN A 43 2.05 9.50 0.63
C ASN A 43 0.78 8.94 1.28
N TRP A 44 0.10 8.01 0.60
CA TRP A 44 -1.22 7.51 1.03
C TRP A 44 -2.23 8.63 1.26
N GLN A 45 -2.07 9.74 0.54
CA GLN A 45 -2.84 10.98 0.70
C GLN A 45 -2.94 11.49 2.14
N GLY A 46 -1.94 11.21 2.98
CA GLY A 46 -1.95 11.64 4.38
C GLY A 46 -2.89 10.86 5.30
N LYS A 47 -3.33 9.66 4.90
CA LYS A 47 -4.38 8.89 5.58
C LYS A 47 -3.94 7.47 5.90
N LEU A 48 -4.56 6.91 6.94
CA LEU A 48 -4.58 5.48 7.22
C LEU A 48 -5.96 4.93 6.85
N TYR A 49 -5.98 3.95 5.96
CA TYR A 49 -7.21 3.33 5.42
C TYR A 49 -7.48 1.99 6.10
N THR A 50 -8.73 1.54 6.10
CA THR A 50 -9.06 0.16 6.49
C THR A 50 -8.95 -0.80 5.31
N TYR A 51 -8.97 -2.10 5.59
CA TYR A 51 -9.00 -3.12 4.54
C TYR A 51 -10.27 -3.04 3.68
N GLU A 52 -11.44 -2.70 4.23
CA GLU A 52 -12.65 -2.50 3.43
C GLU A 52 -12.53 -1.32 2.46
N GLU A 53 -11.81 -0.28 2.85
CA GLU A 53 -11.64 0.90 2.00
C GLU A 53 -10.70 0.63 0.82
N ILE A 54 -9.61 -0.11 1.05
CA ILE A 54 -8.61 -0.43 0.02
C ILE A 54 -8.98 -1.69 -0.76
N PHE A 55 -9.71 -2.64 -0.18
CA PHE A 55 -10.07 -3.89 -0.81
C PHE A 55 -11.55 -4.21 -0.55
N PRO A 56 -12.48 -3.40 -1.07
CA PRO A 56 -13.90 -3.55 -0.79
C PRO A 56 -14.39 -4.94 -1.20
N GLN A 57 -15.20 -5.55 -0.35
CA GLN A 57 -15.77 -6.89 -0.56
C GLN A 57 -14.70 -8.00 -0.71
N LYS A 58 -13.52 -7.80 -0.13
CA LYS A 58 -12.47 -8.82 -0.05
C LYS A 58 -12.28 -9.24 1.40
N ASP A 59 -12.05 -10.52 1.58
CA ASP A 59 -11.85 -11.16 2.89
C ASP A 59 -10.45 -11.76 2.98
N HIS A 60 -10.14 -12.37 4.13
CA HIS A 60 -8.88 -13.06 4.42
C HIS A 60 -8.48 -14.18 3.45
N THR A 61 -9.36 -14.60 2.54
CA THR A 61 -8.99 -15.55 1.47
C THR A 61 -8.23 -14.89 0.33
N TYR A 62 -8.27 -13.55 0.23
CA TYR A 62 -7.49 -12.78 -0.71
C TYR A 62 -6.09 -12.47 -0.17
N LYS A 63 -5.11 -12.64 -1.05
CA LYS A 63 -3.71 -12.23 -0.86
C LYS A 63 -3.44 -11.02 -1.73
N PHE A 64 -2.56 -10.14 -1.27
CA PHE A 64 -2.09 -9.00 -2.05
C PHE A 64 -0.57 -8.90 -1.99
N LYS A 65 0.02 -8.23 -2.99
CA LYS A 65 1.41 -7.81 -3.02
C LYS A 65 1.50 -6.40 -3.59
N VAL A 66 2.30 -5.55 -2.99
CA VAL A 66 2.61 -4.20 -3.48
C VAL A 66 4.11 -4.07 -3.64
N VAL A 67 4.55 -3.50 -4.76
CA VAL A 67 5.94 -3.30 -5.13
C VAL A 67 6.16 -1.83 -5.45
N PHE A 68 7.25 -1.31 -4.90
CA PHE A 68 7.72 0.04 -5.11
C PHE A 68 9.14 0.02 -5.66
N GLU A 69 9.51 1.08 -6.36
CA GLU A 69 10.87 1.31 -6.85
C GLU A 69 11.35 2.68 -6.38
N ASP A 70 12.49 2.72 -5.70
CA ASP A 70 13.10 3.97 -5.27
C ASP A 70 13.93 4.63 -6.38
N SER A 71 14.45 5.82 -6.12
CA SER A 71 15.24 6.60 -7.08
C SER A 71 16.56 5.93 -7.50
N THR A 72 17.01 4.90 -6.78
CA THR A 72 18.20 4.11 -7.12
C THR A 72 17.86 2.91 -8.02
N GLY A 73 16.58 2.69 -8.32
CA GLY A 73 16.08 1.51 -9.03
C GLY A 73 15.92 0.29 -8.13
N ARG A 74 16.14 0.41 -6.81
CA ARG A 74 15.96 -0.70 -5.88
C ARG A 74 14.46 -0.93 -5.66
N LYS A 75 14.06 -2.20 -5.83
CA LYS A 75 12.70 -2.65 -5.60
C LYS A 75 12.50 -3.04 -4.16
N HIS A 76 11.41 -2.56 -3.60
CA HIS A 76 10.94 -2.94 -2.28
C HIS A 76 9.50 -3.44 -2.40
N TRP A 77 9.11 -4.36 -1.56
CA TRP A 77 7.79 -4.96 -1.66
C TRP A 77 7.31 -5.46 -0.31
N PHE A 78 6.00 -5.52 -0.20
CA PHE A 78 5.34 -6.23 0.88
C PHE A 78 4.16 -7.01 0.34
N HIS A 79 3.72 -8.00 1.11
CA HIS A 79 2.58 -8.83 0.79
C HIS A 79 1.86 -9.21 2.07
N GLY A 80 0.60 -9.60 1.93
CA GLY A 80 -0.22 -10.02 3.05
C GLY A 80 -1.50 -10.68 2.59
N MET A 81 -2.34 -11.03 3.57
CA MET A 81 -3.74 -11.37 3.36
C MET A 81 -4.59 -10.15 3.70
N VAL A 82 -5.72 -9.99 3.02
CA VAL A 82 -6.69 -8.94 3.36
C VAL A 82 -7.18 -9.21 4.78
N GLY A 83 -7.09 -8.20 5.66
CA GLY A 83 -7.54 -8.31 7.05
C GLY A 83 -9.05 -8.16 7.18
N ASP A 84 -9.52 -8.07 8.42
CA ASP A 84 -10.94 -7.78 8.70
C ASP A 84 -11.32 -6.38 8.18
N PRO A 85 -12.58 -6.15 7.78
CA PRO A 85 -13.05 -4.90 7.18
C PRO A 85 -12.64 -3.62 7.94
N GLU A 86 -12.74 -3.64 9.27
CA GLU A 86 -12.41 -2.49 10.14
C GLU A 86 -10.92 -2.40 10.49
N GLN A 87 -10.13 -3.43 10.19
CA GLN A 87 -8.69 -3.42 10.48
C GLN A 87 -8.00 -2.39 9.57
N TYR A 88 -7.10 -1.60 10.15
CA TYR A 88 -6.30 -0.67 9.37
C TYR A 88 -5.28 -1.40 8.49
N PHE A 89 -5.27 -1.04 7.21
CA PHE A 89 -4.20 -1.36 6.28
C PHE A 89 -3.01 -0.46 6.60
N ASN A 90 -2.07 -0.99 7.37
CA ASN A 90 -0.83 -0.31 7.72
C ASN A 90 0.31 -0.83 6.82
N PRO A 91 0.57 -0.21 5.66
CA PRO A 91 1.65 -0.64 4.79
C PRO A 91 2.97 -0.56 5.56
N PRO A 92 3.82 -1.61 5.50
CA PRO A 92 4.99 -1.70 6.36
C PRO A 92 5.87 -0.45 6.24
N LEU A 93 6.04 0.20 7.39
CA LEU A 93 6.86 1.38 7.60
C LEU A 93 8.36 1.10 7.39
N ALA A 94 8.74 -0.17 7.27
CA ALA A 94 10.11 -0.66 7.18
C ALA A 94 10.80 -0.39 5.82
N MET A 95 10.23 0.48 5.00
CA MET A 95 10.88 0.99 3.81
C MET A 95 11.85 2.09 4.27
N PRO A 96 13.17 1.84 4.35
CA PRO A 96 14.09 2.85 4.85
C PRO A 96 14.09 4.02 3.88
N TYR A 97 13.56 5.15 4.31
CA TYR A 97 13.90 6.43 3.71
C TYR A 97 14.55 7.28 4.79
N ASN A 98 15.70 7.87 4.46
CA ASN A 98 16.39 8.81 5.32
C ASN A 98 15.43 9.95 5.61
N LEU A 99 14.93 10.01 6.84
CA LEU A 99 14.51 11.27 7.44
C LEU A 99 15.73 12.17 7.34
N ASN A 100 15.73 13.13 6.41
CA ASN A 100 16.67 14.24 6.49
C ASN A 100 16.38 14.92 7.82
N GLN A 101 17.21 14.60 8.81
CA GLN A 101 17.32 15.35 10.05
C GLN A 101 17.89 16.71 9.64
N ASN A 102 17.01 17.67 9.41
CA ASN A 102 17.37 19.08 9.46
C ASN A 102 17.62 19.47 10.92
#